data_AF-A0A670HZT4-F1
#
_entry.id   AF-A0A670HZT4-F1
#
_cell.length_a   1.000
_cell.length_b   1.000
_cell.length_c   1.000
_cell.angle_alpha   90.00
_cell.angle_beta   90.00
_cell.angle_gamma   90.00
#
_symmetry.space_group_name_H-M   'P 1'
#
loop_
_entity.id
_entity.type
_entity.pdbx_description
1 polymer ?
#
loop_
_entity_poly.entity_id
_entity_poly.type
_entity_poly.pdbx_seq_one_letter_code
_entity_poly.pdbx_strand_id
1 'polypeptide(L)' 'GMKNTVPRSTVKKLLSKHKPHLRMRANTDLLVHLNVLLFLHRLAIETRTNAIAEKSKTIKSRHVRSSAKVIAV' A
#
# COMPACT_ATOMS: atom_id res chain seq x y z
N GLY A 1 -7.04 9.99 18.57
CA GLY A 1 -6.13 10.10 17.42
C GLY A 1 -6.92 9.92 16.14
N MET A 2 -6.79 10.84 15.18
CA MET A 2 -7.53 10.80 13.92
C MET A 2 -7.08 9.61 13.07
N LYS A 3 -7.85 8.51 13.11
CA LYS A 3 -7.51 7.23 12.46
C LYS A 3 -7.36 7.31 10.93
N ASN A 4 -7.90 8.36 10.31
CA ASN A 4 -7.96 8.53 8.85
C ASN A 4 -7.19 9.74 8.34
N THR A 5 -6.33 10.37 9.16
CA THR A 5 -5.51 11.50 8.69
C THR A 5 -4.42 11.03 7.74
N VAL A 6 -4.38 11.63 6.55
CA VAL A 6 -3.34 11.34 5.56
C VAL A 6 -1.97 11.80 6.06
N PRO A 7 -0.94 10.94 6.09
CA PRO A 7 0.41 11.32 6.50
C PRO A 7 1.16 12.05 5.35
N ARG A 8 0.69 13.24 4.99
CA ARG A 8 1.13 14.02 3.82
C ARG A 8 2.65 14.25 3.79
N SER A 9 3.26 14.59 4.92
CA SER A 9 4.70 14.82 5.04
C SER A 9 5.51 13.54 4.76
N THR A 10 5.04 12.39 5.24
CA THR A 10 5.66 11.07 4.98
C THR A 10 5.59 10.72 3.51
N VAL A 11 4.43 10.91 2.86
CA VAL A 11 4.27 10.66 1.42
C VAL A 11 5.25 11.50 0.60
N LYS A 12 5.33 12.81 0.87
CA LYS A 12 6.26 13.71 0.17
C LYS A 12 7.72 13.33 0.40
N LYS A 13 8.12 13.05 1.64
CA LYS A 13 9.50 12.63 1.99
C LYS A 13 9.89 11.32 1.32
N LEU A 14 8.97 10.35 1.26
CA LEU A 14 9.23 9.07 0.61
C LEU A 14 9.45 9.25 -0.89
N LEU A 15 8.62 10.05 -1.55
CA LEU A 15 8.75 10.33 -2.98
C LEU A 15 10.02 11.12 -3.29
N SER A 16 10.35 12.16 -2.52
CA SER A 16 11.58 12.93 -2.73
C SER A 16 12.84 12.09 -2.49
N LYS A 17 12.81 11.13 -1.56
CA LYS A 17 13.92 10.18 -1.37
C LYS A 17 14.17 9.32 -2.62
N HIS A 18 13.13 8.86 -3.30
CA HIS A 18 13.26 8.01 -4.49
C HIS A 18 13.42 8.80 -5.79
N LYS A 19 12.88 10.02 -5.85
CA LYS A 19 12.90 10.92 -7.01
C LYS A 19 13.18 12.36 -6.54
N PRO A 20 14.45 12.72 -6.24
CA PRO A 20 14.83 14.01 -5.65
C PRO A 20 14.39 15.24 -6.44
N HIS A 21 14.32 15.12 -7.77
CA HIS A 21 13.95 16.23 -8.66
C HIS A 21 12.45 16.29 -8.98
N LEU A 22 11.63 15.39 -8.42
CA LEU A 22 10.18 15.39 -8.64
C LEU A 22 9.52 16.52 -7.85
N ARG A 23 8.90 17.48 -8.56
CA ARG A 23 8.07 18.53 -7.94
C ARG A 23 6.61 18.10 -7.95
N MET A 24 6.04 17.92 -6.75
CA MET A 24 4.62 17.61 -6.61
C MET A 24 3.79 18.89 -6.67
N ARG A 25 2.73 18.90 -7.47
CA ARG A 25 1.72 19.96 -7.43
C ARG A 25 0.89 19.86 -6.14
N ALA A 26 0.16 20.93 -5.84
CA ALA A 26 -0.73 20.97 -4.68
C ALA A 26 -1.70 19.78 -4.71
N ASN A 27 -1.87 19.10 -3.57
CA ASN A 27 -2.79 17.98 -3.36
C ASN A 27 -2.51 16.70 -4.17
N THR A 28 -1.49 16.65 -5.03
CA THR A 28 -1.08 15.40 -5.71
C THR A 28 -0.70 14.31 -4.69
N ASP A 29 -0.20 14.69 -3.52
CA ASP A 29 0.13 13.76 -2.43
C ASP A 29 -1.10 13.02 -1.87
N LEU A 30 -2.30 13.61 -1.98
CA LEU A 30 -3.54 12.93 -1.62
C LEU A 30 -3.91 11.84 -2.63
N LEU A 31 -3.67 12.08 -3.93
CA LEU A 31 -3.90 11.08 -4.98
C LEU A 31 -2.90 9.91 -4.86
N VAL A 32 -1.63 10.21 -4.53
CA VAL A 32 -0.66 9.16 -4.22
C VAL A 32 -1.10 8.36 -3.01
N HIS A 33 -1.59 9.01 -1.95
CA HIS A 33 -2.10 8.30 -0.79
C HIS A 33 -3.31 7.42 -1.12
N LEU A 34 -4.25 7.91 -1.94
CA LEU A 34 -5.36 7.10 -2.44
C LEU A 34 -4.86 5.86 -3.18
N ASN A 35 -3.84 6.01 -4.03
CA ASN A 35 -3.24 4.87 -4.73
C ASN A 35 -2.65 3.84 -3.75
N VAL A 36 -1.97 4.30 -2.70
CA VAL A 36 -1.48 3.41 -1.62
C VAL A 36 -2.62 2.68 -0.92
N LEU A 37 -3.73 3.36 -0.61
CA LEU A 37 -4.91 2.72 0.00
C LEU A 37 -5.51 1.65 -0.93
N LEU A 38 -5.66 1.94 -2.22
CA LEU A 38 -6.15 0.99 -3.22
C LEU A 38 -5.21 -0.21 -3.38
N PHE A 39 -3.89 0.02 -3.37
CA PHE A 39 -2.88 -1.04 -3.37
C PHE A 39 -3.03 -1.95 -2.14
N LEU A 40 -3.14 -1.37 -0.93
CA LEU A 40 -3.31 -2.14 0.31
C LEU A 40 -4.63 -2.91 0.33
N HIS A 41 -5.71 -2.34 -0.21
CA HIS A 41 -7.00 -3.01 -0.33
C HIS A 41 -6.91 -4.25 -1.24
N ARG A 42 -6.33 -4.11 -2.43
CA ARG A 42 -6.10 -5.25 -3.35
C ARG A 42 -5.20 -6.30 -2.71
N LEU A 43 -4.12 -5.88 -2.07
CA LEU A 43 -3.21 -6.78 -1.36
C LEU A 43 -3.92 -7.54 -0.23
N ALA A 44 -4.79 -6.88 0.52
CA ALA A 44 -5.55 -7.51 1.61
C ALA A 44 -6.54 -8.57 1.08
N ILE A 45 -7.25 -8.26 -0.02
CA ILE A 45 -8.14 -9.23 -0.68
C ILE A 45 -7.34 -10.45 -1.13
N GLU A 46 -6.29 -10.25 -1.91
CA GLU A 46 -5.45 -11.32 -2.47
C GLU A 46 -4.81 -12.18 -1.37
N THR A 47 -4.27 -11.53 -0.33
CA THR A 47 -3.67 -12.22 0.83
C THR A 47 -4.68 -13.05 1.59
N ARG A 48 -5.92 -12.55 1.73
CA ARG A 48 -7.00 -13.28 2.38
C ARG A 48 -7.41 -14.50 1.55
N THR A 49 -7.57 -14.34 0.24
CA THR A 49 -7.87 -15.44 -0.70
C THR A 49 -6.82 -16.54 -0.59
N ASN A 50 -5.53 -16.17 -0.61
CA ASN A 50 -4.43 -17.12 -0.49
C ASN A 50 -4.40 -17.84 0.87
N ALA A 51 -4.67 -17.13 1.97
CA ALA A 51 -4.77 -17.76 3.29
C ALA A 51 -5.93 -18.79 3.37
N ILE A 52 -7.07 -18.47 2.76
CA ILE A 52 -8.24 -19.37 2.71
C ILE A 52 -7.93 -20.61 1.87
N ALA A 53 -7.33 -20.42 0.69
CA ALA A 53 -6.94 -21.52 -0.20
C ALA A 53 -5.98 -22.51 0.49
N GLU A 54 -5.06 -22.00 1.32
CA GLU A 54 -4.12 -22.81 2.11
C GLU A 54 -4.74 -23.36 3.43
N LYS A 55 -6.04 -23.18 3.68
CA LYS A 55 -6.72 -23.57 4.93
C LYS A 55 -6.07 -22.97 6.18
N SER A 56 -5.44 -21.80 6.06
CA SER A 56 -4.78 -21.12 7.17
C SER A 56 -5.76 -20.24 7.94
N LYS A 57 -5.85 -20.45 9.26
CA LYS A 57 -6.71 -19.65 10.16
C LYS A 57 -6.27 -18.18 10.27
N THR A 58 -5.01 -17.88 9.98
CA THR A 58 -4.44 -16.53 10.06
C THR A 58 -3.64 -16.18 8.81
N ILE A 59 -3.52 -14.89 8.52
CA ILE A 59 -2.60 -14.38 7.50
C ILE A 59 -1.17 -14.52 8.02
N LYS A 60 -0.31 -15.17 7.23
CA LYS A 60 1.11 -15.37 7.51
C LYS A 60 1.94 -14.62 6.49
N SER A 61 3.20 -14.36 6.83
CA SER A 61 4.14 -13.63 5.97
C SER A 61 4.28 -14.23 4.56
N ARG A 62 4.14 -15.55 4.40
CA ARG A 62 4.17 -16.21 3.09
C ARG A 62 2.99 -15.82 2.19
N HIS A 63 1.77 -15.69 2.73
CA HIS A 63 0.60 -15.27 1.94
C HIS A 63 0.76 -13.83 1.47
N VAL A 64 1.30 -12.96 2.33
CA VAL A 64 1.59 -11.56 1.96
C VAL A 64 2.66 -11.52 0.87
N ARG A 65 3.74 -12.30 1.01
CA ARG A 65 4.83 -12.34 0.01
C ARG A 65 4.38 -12.87 -1.34
N SER A 66 3.54 -13.90 -1.41
CA SER A 66 3.00 -14.39 -2.67
C SER A 66 2.07 -13.35 -3.31
N SER A 67 1.14 -12.81 -2.53
CA SER A 67 0.16 -11.80 -2.97
C SER A 67 0.81 -10.51 -3.43
N ALA A 68 1.86 -10.05 -2.74
CA ALA A 68 2.59 -8.84 -3.11
C ALA A 68 3.22 -8.94 -4.51
N LYS A 69 3.70 -10.13 -4.91
CA LYS A 69 4.21 -10.35 -6.27
C LYS A 69 3.13 -10.26 -7.34
N VAL A 70 1.89 -10.58 -7.01
CA VAL A 70 0.75 -10.50 -7.95
C VAL A 70 0.25 -9.06 -8.07
N ILE A 71 0.19 -8.31 -6.96
CA ILE A 71 -0.35 -6.94 -6.93
C ILE A 71 0.68 -5.86 -7.32
N ALA A 72 1.99 -6.14 -7.18
CA ALA A 72 3.05 -5.19 -7.53
C ALA A 72 3.46 -5.21 -9.01
N VAL A 73 2.85 -6.07 -9.81
CA VAL A 73 2.97 -6.14 -11.28
C VAL A 73 1.84 -5.34 -11.91
#